data_AF-A0A1D7XSJ3-F1
#
_entry.id   AF-A0A1D7XSJ3-F1
#
_cell.length_a   1.000
_cell.length_b   1.000
_cell.length_c   1.000
_cell.angle_alpha   90.00
_cell.angle_beta   90.00
_cell.angle_gamma   90.00
#
_symmetry.space_group_name_H-M   'P 1'
#
loop_
_entity.id
_entity.type
_entity.pdbx_description
1 polymer ?
#
loop_
_entity_poly.entity_id
_entity_poly.type
_entity_poly.pdbx_seq_one_letter_code
_entity_poly.pdbx_strand_id
1 'polypeptide(L)' 'MKKLFLLSALLMFCCDDDTDCFTVIDKIISEGEYILVGDFDTSNTDDDGPLNGYADVNLPVSQEVYDTYDIGDKYCYD' A
#
# COMPACT_ATOMS: atom_id res chain seq x y z
N MET A 1 -26.30 -25.76 -27.29
CA MET A 1 -25.37 -24.61 -27.34
C MET A 1 -26.12 -23.31 -27.06
N LYS A 2 -25.80 -22.62 -25.97
CA LYS A 2 -25.38 -21.21 -25.95
C LYS A 2 -25.12 -20.79 -24.50
N LYS A 3 -24.03 -20.04 -24.36
CA LYS A 3 -23.22 -19.85 -23.16
C LYS A 3 -23.95 -18.95 -22.16
N LEU A 4 -24.04 -19.39 -20.92
CA LEU A 4 -24.36 -18.56 -19.77
C LEU A 4 -23.02 -18.25 -19.10
N PHE A 5 -22.69 -16.97 -18.99
CA PHE A 5 -22.26 -16.31 -17.76
C PHE A 5 -21.68 -14.92 -18.12
N LEU A 6 -22.48 -13.90 -17.82
CA LEU A 6 -22.01 -12.55 -17.58
C LEU A 6 -21.10 -12.61 -16.34
N LEU A 7 -19.80 -12.45 -16.51
CA LEU A 7 -18.93 -12.04 -15.41
C LEU A 7 -18.82 -10.53 -15.44
N SER A 8 -19.77 -9.90 -14.76
CA SER A 8 -19.67 -8.54 -14.27
C SER A 8 -18.57 -8.53 -13.22
N ALA A 9 -17.34 -8.18 -13.60
CA ALA A 9 -16.30 -7.81 -12.64
C ALA A 9 -16.59 -6.41 -12.12
N LEU A 10 -17.59 -6.35 -11.25
CA LEU A 10 -17.86 -5.22 -10.37
C LEU A 10 -16.86 -5.32 -9.23
N LEU A 11 -15.68 -4.73 -9.40
CA LEU A 11 -14.77 -4.44 -8.29
C LEU A 11 -14.69 -2.93 -8.13
N MET A 12 -15.84 -2.31 -7.83
CA MET A 12 -15.83 -1.08 -7.05
C MET A 12 -15.70 -1.52 -5.60
N PHE A 13 -14.47 -1.82 -5.18
CA PHE A 13 -14.18 -1.98 -3.76
C PHE A 13 -14.47 -0.62 -3.11
N CYS A 14 -15.44 -0.65 -2.20
CA CYS A 14 -15.81 0.43 -1.33
C CYS A 14 -14.56 0.98 -0.64
N CYS A 15 -14.40 2.30 -0.63
CA CYS A 15 -13.62 2.97 0.39
C CYS A 15 -14.44 2.90 1.67
N ASP A 16 -14.04 2.05 2.61
CA ASP A 16 -14.46 2.19 4.00
C ASP A 16 -13.59 3.27 4.66
N ASP A 17 -14.19 4.11 5.51
CA ASP A 17 -13.56 5.30 6.12
C ASP A 17 -12.59 4.97 7.26
N ASP A 18 -12.32 3.68 7.53
CA ASP A 18 -11.49 3.18 8.64
C ASP A 18 -10.15 2.55 8.17
N THR A 19 -9.75 2.74 6.92
CA THR A 19 -8.52 2.11 6.39
C THR A 19 -7.27 2.91 6.77
N ASP A 20 -6.35 2.26 7.51
CA ASP A 20 -5.03 2.81 7.82
C ASP A 20 -4.19 2.79 6.54
N CYS A 21 -3.90 3.96 5.98
CA CYS A 21 -3.10 4.10 4.77
C CYS A 21 -1.78 4.80 5.05
N PHE A 22 -0.68 4.29 4.49
CA PHE A 22 0.62 4.94 4.50
C PHE A 22 1.19 5.08 3.10
N THR A 23 2.13 6.00 2.94
CA THR A 23 2.97 6.08 1.74
C THR A 23 4.19 5.20 1.94
N VAL A 24 4.48 4.33 0.98
CA VAL A 24 5.66 3.46 1.01
C VAL A 24 6.92 4.33 0.86
N ILE A 25 7.78 4.34 1.87
CA ILE A 25 9.03 5.11 1.87
C ILE A 25 10.27 4.23 1.68
N ASP A 26 10.17 2.94 2.01
CA ASP A 26 11.22 1.94 1.80
C ASP A 26 10.63 0.52 1.70
N LYS A 27 11.44 -0.42 1.21
CA LYS A 27 11.06 -1.81 0.97
C LYS A 27 12.18 -2.74 1.43
N ILE A 28 11.90 -3.60 2.40
CA ILE A 28 12.89 -4.50 3.01
C ILE A 28 12.55 -5.96 2.73
N ILE A 29 13.58 -6.77 2.43
CA ILE A 29 13.49 -8.24 2.45
C ILE A 29 14.44 -8.74 3.54
N SER A 30 13.90 -9.39 4.56
CA SER A 30 14.68 -9.93 5.67
C SER A 30 14.11 -11.28 6.10
N GLU A 31 14.98 -12.28 6.27
CA GLU A 31 14.59 -13.63 6.73
C GLU A 31 13.47 -14.32 5.92
N GLY A 32 13.26 -13.90 4.66
CA GLY A 32 12.20 -14.41 3.79
C GLY A 32 10.85 -13.72 3.96
N GLU A 33 10.78 -12.69 4.80
CA GLU A 33 9.63 -11.79 4.92
C GLU A 33 9.82 -10.57 4.02
N TYR A 34 8.71 -10.12 3.42
CA TYR A 34 8.64 -8.94 2.59
C TYR A 34 7.97 -7.83 3.42
N ILE A 35 8.66 -6.71 3.61
CA ILE A 35 8.22 -5.64 4.51
C ILE A 35 8.11 -4.34 3.73
N LEU A 36 6.93 -3.72 3.77
CA LEU A 36 6.73 -2.34 3.35
C LEU A 36 6.97 -1.41 4.54
N VAL A 37 7.81 -0.41 4.33
CA VAL A 37 8.11 0.62 5.31
C VAL A 37 7.32 1.86 4.93
N GLY A 38 6.56 2.43 5.86
CA GLY A 38 5.58 3.46 5.58
C GLY A 38 5.64 4.68 6.48
N ASP A 39 5.09 5.78 5.96
CA ASP A 39 4.86 7.05 6.64
C ASP A 39 3.36 7.40 6.51
N PHE A 40 2.70 7.67 7.64
CA PHE A 40 1.27 8.05 7.66
C PHE A 40 1.07 9.55 7.41
N ASP A 41 2.09 10.37 7.64
CA ASP A 41 2.03 11.82 7.59
C ASP A 41 2.80 12.39 6.39
N THR A 42 2.37 12.03 5.18
CA THR A 42 2.82 12.74 3.98
C THR A 42 2.05 14.04 3.75
N SER A 43 1.35 14.58 4.76
CA SER A 43 0.51 15.77 4.65
C SER A 43 1.27 17.10 4.81
N ASN A 44 2.59 17.03 5.02
CA ASN A 44 3.48 18.19 4.93
C ASN A 44 3.52 18.69 3.48
N THR A 45 2.55 19.53 3.15
CA THR A 45 2.42 20.31 1.91
C THR A 45 3.34 21.53 1.88
N ASP A 46 4.33 21.57 2.76
CA ASP A 46 5.33 22.59 2.81
C ASP A 46 6.63 22.04 2.19
N ASP A 47 7.26 22.88 1.38
CA ASP A 47 8.50 22.69 0.62
C ASP A 47 9.75 22.43 1.51
N ASP A 48 9.58 21.81 2.68
CA ASP A 48 10.58 21.67 3.74
C ASP A 48 10.87 20.19 4.06
N GLY A 49 11.54 19.54 3.11
CA GLY A 49 12.43 18.41 3.40
C GLY A 49 12.01 17.06 2.80
N PRO A 50 12.98 16.14 2.63
CA PRO A 50 12.67 14.77 2.22
C PRO A 50 11.65 14.17 3.20
N LEU A 51 10.81 13.24 2.71
CA LEU A 51 10.07 12.28 3.54
C LEU A 51 10.90 12.04 4.79
N ASN A 52 10.31 12.27 5.97
CA ASN A 52 11.00 12.59 7.22
C ASN A 52 12.10 11.57 7.61
N GLY A 53 12.17 10.44 6.90
CA GLY A 53 13.17 9.39 7.00
C GLY A 53 12.89 8.47 8.19
N TYR A 54 11.88 8.81 8.98
CA TYR A 54 11.40 8.02 10.09
C TYR A 54 10.23 7.18 9.60
N ALA A 55 10.44 5.88 9.57
CA ALA A 55 9.38 4.91 9.35
C ALA A 55 8.40 4.95 10.52
N ASP A 56 7.13 5.23 10.23
CA ASP A 56 6.06 5.08 11.21
C ASP A 56 5.58 3.63 11.30
N VAL A 57 5.66 2.91 10.18
CA VAL A 57 5.21 1.53 10.08
C VAL A 57 6.21 0.65 9.34
N ASN A 58 6.37 -0.57 9.84
CA ASN A 58 7.02 -1.68 9.14
C ASN A 58 6.00 -2.80 9.06
N LEU A 59 5.40 -2.98 7.88
CA LEU A 59 4.31 -3.93 7.68
C LEU A 59 4.79 -5.14 6.87
N PRO A 60 4.83 -6.35 7.46
CA PRO A 60 5.01 -7.57 6.70
C PRO A 60 3.83 -7.79 5.76
N VAL A 61 4.12 -8.07 4.50
CA VAL A 61 3.13 -8.29 3.44
C VAL A 61 3.45 -9.55 2.65
N SER A 62 2.53 -9.96 1.76
CA SER A 62 2.82 -11.00 0.79
C SER A 62 3.82 -10.52 -0.26
N GLN A 63 4.51 -11.45 -0.91
CA GLN A 63 5.39 -11.13 -2.04
C GLN A 63 4.63 -10.40 -3.16
N GLU A 64 3.40 -10.81 -3.45
CA GLU A 64 2.56 -10.17 -4.48
C GLU A 64 2.30 -8.70 -4.17
N VAL A 65 1.97 -8.37 -2.91
CA VAL A 65 1.81 -6.98 -2.49
C VAL A 65 3.14 -6.24 -2.58
N TYR A 66 4.22 -6.82 -2.08
CA TYR A 66 5.55 -6.21 -2.16
C TYR A 66 5.98 -5.90 -3.59
N ASP A 67 5.73 -6.80 -4.55
CA ASP A 67 6.09 -6.63 -5.96
C ASP A 67 5.15 -5.65 -6.69
N THR A 68 3.96 -5.38 -6.16
CA THR A 68 2.96 -4.49 -6.77
C THR A 68 3.19 -3.01 -6.45
N TYR A 69 3.67 -2.69 -5.24
CA TYR A 69 3.79 -1.31 -4.76
C TYR A 69 5.23 -0.82 -4.79
N ASP A 70 5.44 0.40 -5.28
CA ASP A 70 6.72 1.09 -5.34
C ASP A 70 6.84 2.16 -4.25
N ILE A 71 8.07 2.65 -4.04
CA ILE A 71 8.33 3.78 -3.14
C ILE A 71 7.59 5.02 -3.69
N GLY A 72 6.81 5.67 -2.84
CA GLY A 72 5.92 6.78 -3.17
C GLY A 72 4.47 6.38 -3.40
N ASP A 73 4.17 5.07 -3.55
CA ASP A 73 2.79 4.60 -3.65
C ASP A 73 2.10 4.63 -2.30
N LYS A 74 0.78 4.85 -2.33
CA LYS A 74 -0.08 4.74 -1.15
C LYS A 74 -0.59 3.32 -1.00
N TYR A 75 -0.29 2.69 0.13
CA TYR A 75 -0.83 1.39 0.51
C TYR A 75 -1.80 1.54 1.69
N CYS A 76 -2.93 0.87 1.61
CA CYS A 76 -4.02 0.93 2.56
C CYS A 76 -4.32 -0.48 3.05
N TYR A 77 -4.39 -0.66 4.37
CA TYR A 77 -4.64 -1.96 4.99
C TYR A 77 -5.71 -1.84 6.09
N ASP A 78 -6.41 -2.95 6.33
CA ASP A 78 -7.40 -3.11 7.41
C ASP A 78 -6.82 -3.93 8.57
#